data_AF-A0A497RW05-F1
#
_entry.id   AF-A0A497RW05-F1
#
_cell.length_a   1.000
_cell.length_b   1.000
_cell.length_c   1.000
_cell.angle_alpha   90.00
_cell.angle_beta   90.00
_cell.angle_gamma   90.00
#
_symmetry.space_group_name_H-M   'P 1'
#
loop_
_entity.id
_entity.type
_entity.pdbx_description
1 polymer ?
#
loop_
_entity_poly.entity_id
_entity_poly.type
_entity_poly.pdbx_seq_one_letter_code
_entity_poly.pdbx_strand_id
1 'polypeptide(L)'
;MESIEDWDALRSVIEGKKKVEITKREREEGEIPKEFMINRTDLAIIKTLLRKGKSSLRDLREDADRSRVSIYLSIKRLKRLSLIDGDRLIELKKNPLVDSIANLFNEDFSLEKLLGERLLILQSLMDWKEPDQIAVECGMSTPSVYRYLRELRPLIKKSGRAYRVDGHKKSLIEFLKLVKNQIEISSKTFQVWSSSDGKLLKTIDAIDGSLTAFSRFPEFDVDYSSDYFYYYAPRKELDVEEILIHSLRFAEDDKDDRMLPKIVEFYIKNNDKLDIFKIDELALRFNVADFWLDLQAHIVGTNPKNDDLEGDSPYYNSPEDTFLSMSLSNTLGDILRCEEIMKKEELDWEMLFREYVLRQRYPDFRWNGIISRLQILEQRTGIKIPILKKLSNVYLERAIVKAIKEPKSVNELRRELNIPEYRIRNILTRMVKTGFVQKIETKPLKFVSSMPPEE
;
A
#
# COMPACT_ATOMS: atom_id res chain seq x y z
N MET A 1 26.33 -17.59 -45.66
CA MET A 1 26.80 -18.41 -44.54
C MET A 1 27.88 -17.62 -43.84
N GLU A 2 27.54 -16.88 -42.78
CA GLU A 2 28.53 -16.45 -41.78
C GLU A 2 28.60 -17.60 -40.77
N SER A 3 29.79 -18.17 -40.52
CA SER A 3 29.95 -19.46 -39.83
C SER A 3 29.69 -19.34 -38.32
N ILE A 4 29.33 -20.47 -37.71
CA ILE A 4 29.12 -20.65 -36.26
C ILE A 4 30.34 -20.20 -35.43
N GLU A 5 31.53 -20.17 -36.03
CA GLU A 5 32.80 -19.81 -35.38
C GLU A 5 32.89 -18.33 -35.00
N ASP A 6 32.32 -17.42 -35.81
CA ASP A 6 32.25 -15.99 -35.48
C ASP A 6 31.36 -15.72 -34.24
N TRP A 7 30.43 -16.62 -33.96
CA TRP A 7 29.47 -16.51 -32.85
C TRP A 7 30.03 -16.96 -31.51
N ASP A 8 30.79 -18.06 -31.50
CA ASP A 8 31.48 -18.52 -30.29
C ASP A 8 32.61 -17.55 -29.89
N ALA A 9 33.24 -16.90 -30.87
CA ALA A 9 34.21 -15.83 -30.63
C ALA A 9 33.57 -14.62 -29.94
N LEU A 10 32.42 -14.13 -30.42
CA LEU A 10 31.70 -13.01 -29.79
C LEU A 10 31.19 -13.37 -28.39
N ARG A 11 30.71 -14.61 -28.21
CA ARG A 11 30.25 -15.15 -26.92
C ARG A 11 31.35 -15.12 -25.86
N SER A 12 32.55 -15.58 -26.22
CA SER A 12 33.73 -15.60 -25.36
C SER A 12 34.16 -14.18 -24.92
N VAL A 13 34.16 -13.21 -25.84
CA VAL A 13 34.53 -11.81 -25.55
C VAL A 13 33.54 -11.12 -24.61
N ILE A 14 32.24 -11.37 -24.77
CA ILE A 14 31.19 -10.78 -23.92
C ILE A 14 31.19 -11.42 -22.52
N GLU A 15 31.37 -12.73 -22.43
CA GLU A 15 31.39 -13.45 -21.15
C GLU A 15 32.66 -13.14 -20.33
N GLY A 16 33.79 -12.88 -20.98
CA GLY A 16 35.02 -12.38 -20.35
C GLY A 16 34.86 -11.00 -19.71
N LYS A 17 34.16 -10.05 -20.36
CA LYS A 17 33.89 -8.70 -19.80
C LYS A 17 32.88 -8.73 -18.65
N LYS A 18 31.93 -9.67 -18.67
CA LYS A 18 30.87 -9.80 -17.66
C LYS A 18 31.40 -10.21 -16.28
N LYS A 19 32.42 -11.07 -16.21
CA LYS A 19 33.03 -11.47 -14.93
C LYS A 19 33.63 -10.30 -14.14
N VAL A 20 34.06 -9.24 -14.84
CA VAL A 20 34.67 -8.03 -14.26
C VAL A 20 33.61 -7.00 -13.83
N GLU A 21 32.44 -6.99 -14.47
CA GLU A 21 31.39 -6.00 -14.23
C GLU A 21 30.33 -6.47 -13.22
N ILE A 22 30.08 -7.79 -13.14
CA ILE A 22 29.13 -8.39 -12.17
C ILE A 22 29.64 -8.24 -10.73
N THR A 23 30.96 -8.38 -10.50
CA THR A 23 31.58 -8.21 -9.18
C THR A 23 31.48 -6.80 -8.61
N LYS A 24 31.14 -5.80 -9.43
CA LYS A 24 31.09 -4.39 -9.01
C LYS A 24 29.68 -3.86 -8.75
N ARG A 25 28.63 -4.54 -9.21
CA ARG A 25 27.24 -4.01 -9.22
C ARG A 25 26.29 -4.63 -8.19
N GLU A 26 26.69 -5.71 -7.52
CA GLU A 26 25.88 -6.40 -6.50
C GLU A 26 25.94 -5.73 -5.10
N ARG A 27 26.35 -4.45 -5.01
CA ARG A 27 26.52 -3.75 -3.71
C ARG A 27 25.64 -2.52 -3.48
N GLU A 28 24.66 -2.23 -4.33
CA GLU A 28 23.82 -1.03 -4.15
C GLU A 28 22.32 -1.39 -4.11
N GLU A 29 21.80 -1.30 -2.87
CA GLU A 29 20.46 -0.89 -2.40
C GLU A 29 19.18 -1.53 -2.97
N GLY A 30 18.20 -1.72 -2.06
CA GLY A 30 16.88 -2.33 -2.25
C GLY A 30 15.94 -1.58 -3.20
N GLU A 31 16.29 -1.52 -4.47
CA GLU A 31 15.36 -1.22 -5.56
C GLU A 31 14.52 -2.46 -5.90
N ILE A 32 13.25 -2.27 -6.27
CA ILE A 32 12.45 -3.30 -6.95
C ILE A 32 13.33 -3.86 -8.07
N PRO A 33 13.47 -5.20 -8.22
CA PRO A 33 14.38 -5.71 -9.23
C PRO A 33 13.98 -5.17 -10.60
N LYS A 34 14.86 -4.39 -11.24
CA LYS A 34 14.80 -4.01 -12.67
C LYS A 34 14.86 -5.24 -13.60
N GLU A 35 14.64 -6.44 -13.07
CA GLU A 35 14.81 -7.73 -13.73
C GLU A 35 13.79 -7.96 -14.84
N PHE A 36 12.53 -7.51 -14.66
CA PHE A 36 11.48 -7.59 -15.69
C PHE A 36 11.32 -6.26 -16.47
N MET A 37 12.40 -5.54 -16.77
CA MET A 37 12.32 -4.40 -17.69
C MET A 37 12.42 -4.86 -19.14
N ILE A 38 11.33 -4.73 -19.90
CA ILE A 38 11.31 -4.90 -21.35
C ILE A 38 11.82 -3.62 -22.01
N ASN A 39 12.88 -3.73 -22.81
CA ASN A 39 13.40 -2.61 -23.61
C ASN A 39 12.85 -2.64 -25.06
N ARG A 40 13.20 -1.63 -25.85
CA ARG A 40 12.73 -1.51 -27.25
C ARG A 40 13.13 -2.69 -28.13
N THR A 41 14.31 -3.28 -27.91
CA THR A 41 14.80 -4.42 -28.69
C THR A 41 14.09 -5.71 -28.28
N ASP A 42 13.88 -5.90 -26.97
CA ASP A 42 13.08 -7.01 -26.42
C ASP A 42 11.67 -6.99 -27.05
N LEU A 43 11.04 -5.81 -27.07
CA LEU A 43 9.71 -5.63 -27.64
C LEU A 43 9.68 -5.88 -29.16
N ALA A 44 10.69 -5.42 -29.89
CA ALA A 44 10.79 -5.66 -31.33
C ALA A 44 10.85 -7.16 -31.64
N ILE A 45 11.68 -7.91 -30.89
CA ILE A 45 11.77 -9.37 -31.02
C ILE A 45 10.42 -10.02 -30.72
N ILE A 46 9.78 -9.67 -29.60
CA ILE A 46 8.46 -10.21 -29.23
C ILE A 46 7.43 -9.96 -30.33
N LYS A 47 7.35 -8.73 -30.87
CA LYS A 47 6.42 -8.40 -31.96
C LYS A 47 6.70 -9.20 -33.24
N THR A 48 7.96 -9.42 -33.59
CA THR A 48 8.32 -10.25 -34.75
C THR A 48 7.87 -11.69 -34.54
N LEU A 49 8.10 -12.26 -33.36
CA LEU A 49 7.71 -13.63 -33.05
C LEU A 49 6.19 -13.80 -32.94
N LEU A 50 5.45 -12.81 -32.43
CA LEU A 50 3.98 -12.82 -32.42
C LEU A 50 3.40 -12.88 -33.85
N ARG A 51 4.08 -12.28 -34.83
CA ARG A 51 3.64 -12.27 -36.24
C ARG A 51 4.07 -13.50 -37.02
N LYS A 52 5.31 -13.95 -36.83
CA LYS A 52 5.94 -15.02 -37.64
C LYS A 52 5.91 -16.40 -36.96
N GLY A 53 5.59 -16.47 -35.67
CA GLY A 53 5.65 -17.67 -34.85
C GLY A 53 7.08 -18.06 -34.46
N LYS A 54 7.90 -18.39 -35.47
CA LYS A 54 9.33 -18.71 -35.30
C LYS A 54 10.20 -17.84 -36.19
N SER A 55 11.41 -17.51 -35.75
CA SER A 55 12.34 -16.72 -36.57
C SER A 55 13.79 -17.10 -36.28
N SER A 56 14.65 -17.04 -37.30
CA SER A 56 16.08 -17.21 -37.10
C SER A 56 16.69 -15.96 -36.47
N LEU A 57 17.88 -16.08 -35.87
CA LEU A 57 18.58 -14.93 -35.30
C LEU A 57 18.92 -13.86 -36.37
N ARG A 58 19.15 -14.31 -37.62
CA ARG A 58 19.36 -13.41 -38.75
C ARG A 58 18.11 -12.60 -39.06
N ASP A 59 16.95 -13.27 -39.16
CA ASP A 59 15.68 -12.62 -39.47
C ASP A 59 15.28 -11.65 -38.36
N LEU A 60 15.44 -12.05 -37.09
CA LEU A 60 15.19 -11.16 -35.95
C LEU A 60 16.05 -9.89 -35.99
N ARG A 61 17.30 -9.99 -36.46
CA ARG A 61 18.18 -8.83 -36.59
C ARG A 61 17.70 -7.89 -37.71
N GLU A 62 17.35 -8.48 -38.85
CA GLU A 62 16.87 -7.73 -40.03
C GLU A 62 15.52 -7.05 -39.73
N ASP A 63 14.58 -7.77 -39.11
CA ASP A 63 13.24 -7.26 -38.79
C ASP A 63 13.23 -6.23 -37.65
N ALA A 64 14.10 -6.40 -36.64
CA ALA A 64 14.14 -5.50 -35.49
C ALA A 64 14.96 -4.22 -35.75
N ASP A 65 15.77 -4.20 -36.81
CA ASP A 65 16.70 -3.11 -37.15
C ASP A 65 17.60 -2.71 -35.97
N ARG A 66 18.32 -3.68 -35.40
CA ARG A 66 19.21 -3.50 -34.24
C ARG A 66 20.56 -4.19 -34.42
N SER A 67 21.54 -3.72 -33.65
CA SER A 67 22.88 -4.30 -33.66
C SER A 67 22.89 -5.76 -33.19
N ARG A 68 23.83 -6.54 -33.72
CA ARG A 68 24.06 -7.95 -33.32
C ARG A 68 24.16 -8.11 -31.80
N VAL A 69 24.90 -7.22 -31.14
CA VAL A 69 25.07 -7.23 -29.68
C VAL A 69 23.74 -6.97 -28.95
N SER A 70 22.93 -6.01 -29.41
CA SER A 70 21.64 -5.72 -28.79
C SER A 70 20.68 -6.90 -28.89
N ILE A 71 20.60 -7.55 -30.06
CA ILE A 71 19.74 -8.72 -30.28
C ILE A 71 20.18 -9.87 -29.37
N TYR A 72 21.48 -10.15 -29.30
CA TYR A 72 22.01 -11.21 -28.44
C TYR A 72 21.69 -10.99 -26.96
N LEU A 73 21.91 -9.77 -26.43
CA LEU A 73 21.60 -9.44 -25.05
C LEU A 73 20.10 -9.55 -24.75
N SER A 74 19.26 -9.11 -25.69
CA SER A 74 17.80 -9.23 -25.60
C SER A 74 17.34 -10.69 -25.61
N ILE A 75 17.86 -11.53 -26.51
CA ILE A 75 17.55 -12.98 -26.53
C ILE A 75 17.94 -13.63 -25.20
N LYS A 76 19.15 -13.38 -24.70
CA LYS A 76 19.61 -13.94 -23.41
C LYS A 76 18.70 -13.50 -22.26
N ARG A 77 18.24 -12.25 -22.26
CA ARG A 77 17.30 -11.73 -21.26
C ARG A 77 15.92 -12.36 -21.38
N LEU A 78 15.34 -12.39 -22.59
CA LEU A 78 14.02 -12.95 -22.84
C LEU A 78 13.97 -14.46 -22.52
N LYS A 79 15.05 -15.22 -22.78
CA LYS A 79 15.20 -16.61 -22.34
C LYS A 79 15.19 -16.73 -20.82
N ARG A 80 15.97 -15.87 -20.12
CA ARG A 80 16.00 -15.84 -18.65
C ARG A 80 14.62 -15.51 -18.05
N LEU A 81 13.87 -14.61 -18.69
CA LEU A 81 12.50 -14.28 -18.31
C LEU A 81 11.47 -15.34 -18.74
N SER A 82 11.91 -16.47 -19.31
CA SER A 82 11.04 -17.52 -19.82
C SER A 82 10.01 -17.03 -20.86
N LEU A 83 10.31 -15.97 -21.61
CA LEU A 83 9.42 -15.43 -22.66
C LEU A 83 9.65 -16.09 -24.03
N ILE A 84 10.87 -16.52 -24.31
CA ILE A 84 11.25 -17.18 -25.56
C ILE A 84 12.02 -18.47 -25.29
N ASP A 85 12.06 -19.34 -26.28
CA ASP A 85 12.85 -20.57 -26.30
C ASP A 85 13.47 -20.82 -27.69
N GLY A 86 14.34 -21.82 -27.79
CA GLY A 86 14.97 -22.27 -29.03
C GLY A 86 16.34 -21.65 -29.31
N ASP A 87 17.21 -22.41 -29.96
CA ASP A 87 18.59 -22.01 -30.25
C ASP A 87 18.78 -21.54 -31.70
N ARG A 88 18.36 -22.36 -32.68
CA ARG A 88 18.46 -22.02 -34.11
C ARG A 88 17.25 -21.25 -34.63
N LEU A 89 16.06 -21.72 -34.24
CA LEU A 89 14.79 -21.05 -34.49
C LEU A 89 14.24 -20.64 -33.14
N ILE A 90 14.10 -19.33 -32.96
CA ILE A 90 13.62 -18.74 -31.72
C ILE A 90 12.10 -18.61 -31.83
N GLU A 91 11.40 -18.99 -30.77
CA GLU A 91 9.94 -18.89 -30.68
C GLU A 91 9.49 -18.41 -29.30
N LEU A 92 8.25 -17.93 -29.22
CA LEU A 92 7.63 -17.57 -27.95
C LEU A 92 7.33 -18.84 -27.14
N LYS A 93 7.65 -18.81 -25.85
CA LYS A 93 7.40 -19.93 -24.95
C LYS A 93 5.90 -20.02 -24.64
N LYS A 94 5.32 -21.22 -24.58
CA LYS A 94 3.93 -21.41 -24.16
C LYS A 94 3.82 -21.27 -22.64
N ASN A 95 3.37 -20.12 -22.16
CA ASN A 95 3.07 -19.88 -20.75
C ASN A 95 2.07 -18.71 -20.59
N PRO A 96 1.41 -18.59 -19.43
CA PRO A 96 0.35 -17.59 -19.22
C PRO A 96 0.80 -16.15 -19.48
N LEU A 97 2.05 -15.81 -19.16
CA LEU A 97 2.55 -14.45 -19.38
C LEU A 97 2.70 -14.14 -20.86
N VAL A 98 3.26 -15.06 -21.64
CA VAL A 98 3.36 -14.91 -23.10
C VAL A 98 1.97 -14.84 -23.73
N ASP A 99 1.03 -15.68 -23.27
CA ASP A 99 -0.36 -15.66 -23.74
C ASP A 99 -1.02 -14.30 -23.45
N SER A 100 -0.78 -13.72 -22.26
CA SER A 100 -1.29 -12.38 -21.93
C SER A 100 -0.68 -11.26 -22.80
N ILE A 101 0.60 -11.37 -23.17
CA ILE A 101 1.24 -10.44 -24.12
C ILE A 101 0.63 -10.59 -25.51
N ALA A 102 0.35 -11.82 -25.94
CA ALA A 102 -0.31 -12.09 -27.22
C ALA A 102 -1.73 -11.52 -27.24
N ASN A 103 -2.50 -11.66 -26.15
CA ASN A 103 -3.83 -11.07 -26.02
C ASN A 103 -3.78 -9.55 -26.15
N LEU A 104 -2.86 -8.89 -25.46
CA LEU A 104 -2.65 -7.45 -25.61
C LEU A 104 -2.35 -7.07 -27.06
N PHE A 105 -1.44 -7.80 -27.71
CA PHE A 105 -1.10 -7.54 -29.10
C PHE A 105 -2.29 -7.70 -30.06
N ASN A 106 -3.12 -8.73 -29.84
CA ASN A 106 -4.30 -9.01 -30.65
C ASN A 106 -5.44 -7.99 -30.43
N GLU A 107 -5.45 -7.29 -29.29
CA GLU A 107 -6.38 -6.19 -28.99
C GLU A 107 -5.89 -4.82 -29.52
N ASP A 108 -4.91 -4.80 -30.42
CA ASP A 108 -4.25 -3.59 -30.93
C ASP A 108 -3.66 -2.71 -29.82
N PHE A 109 -3.31 -3.30 -28.67
CA PHE A 109 -2.67 -2.56 -27.59
C PHE A 109 -1.26 -2.12 -28.00
N SER A 110 -0.95 -0.83 -27.81
CA SER A 110 0.41 -0.30 -28.01
C SER A 110 1.34 -0.78 -26.90
N LEU A 111 2.01 -1.91 -27.12
CA LEU A 111 2.98 -2.51 -26.21
C LEU A 111 4.15 -1.57 -25.86
N GLU A 112 4.40 -0.50 -26.63
CA GLU A 112 5.33 0.58 -26.29
C GLU A 112 5.05 1.21 -24.93
N LYS A 113 3.78 1.18 -24.50
CA LYS A 113 3.37 1.68 -23.18
C LYS A 113 3.86 0.81 -22.02
N LEU A 114 4.35 -0.39 -22.29
CA LEU A 114 4.93 -1.32 -21.30
C LEU A 114 6.46 -1.18 -21.20
N LEU A 115 7.06 -0.21 -21.90
CA LEU A 115 8.51 -0.03 -21.89
C LEU A 115 8.99 0.76 -20.67
N GLY A 116 9.99 0.20 -20.00
CA GLY A 116 10.74 0.87 -18.93
C GLY A 116 9.89 1.25 -17.73
N GLU A 117 10.11 2.46 -17.21
CA GLU A 117 9.45 2.99 -16.00
C GLU A 117 7.91 3.06 -16.10
N ARG A 118 7.34 3.07 -17.32
CA ARG A 118 5.89 3.04 -17.50
C ARG A 118 5.26 1.75 -16.96
N LEU A 119 5.97 0.62 -17.10
CA LEU A 119 5.50 -0.65 -16.58
C LEU A 119 5.43 -0.62 -15.05
N LEU A 120 6.46 -0.06 -14.40
CA LEU A 120 6.52 0.09 -12.94
C LEU A 120 5.35 0.95 -12.43
N ILE A 121 5.05 2.05 -13.13
CA ILE A 121 3.91 2.91 -12.79
C ILE A 121 2.59 2.16 -12.98
N LEU A 122 2.42 1.44 -14.09
CA LEU A 122 1.21 0.64 -14.31
C LEU A 122 1.01 -0.44 -13.24
N GLN A 123 2.10 -1.08 -12.78
CA GLN A 123 2.05 -2.03 -11.66
C GLN A 123 1.67 -1.34 -10.35
N SER A 124 2.26 -0.19 -10.06
CA SER A 124 1.93 0.58 -8.85
C SER A 124 0.45 1.00 -8.85
N LEU A 125 -0.09 1.37 -10.02
CA LEU A 125 -1.48 1.78 -10.25
C LEU A 125 -2.50 0.63 -10.31
N MET A 126 -2.13 -0.59 -9.93
CA MET A 126 -3.10 -1.68 -9.76
C MET A 126 -4.18 -1.32 -8.71
N ASP A 127 -3.79 -0.47 -7.74
CA ASP A 127 -4.61 0.14 -6.71
C ASP A 127 -4.73 1.66 -6.90
N TRP A 128 -5.64 2.30 -6.16
CA TRP A 128 -5.77 3.76 -6.15
C TRP A 128 -4.59 4.40 -5.43
N LYS A 129 -3.74 5.14 -6.17
CA LYS A 129 -2.56 5.80 -5.59
C LYS A 129 -2.40 7.24 -6.03
N GLU A 130 -1.94 8.08 -5.12
CA GLU A 130 -1.54 9.46 -5.41
C GLU A 130 -0.13 9.52 -6.03
N PRO A 131 0.18 10.56 -6.84
CA PRO A 131 1.48 10.70 -7.49
C PRO A 131 2.69 10.62 -6.57
N ASP A 132 2.58 11.13 -5.33
CA ASP A 132 3.68 11.08 -4.36
C ASP A 132 3.93 9.66 -3.83
N GLN A 133 2.88 8.85 -3.69
CA GLN A 133 3.01 7.43 -3.31
C GLN A 133 3.68 6.63 -4.43
N ILE A 134 3.29 6.89 -5.69
CA ILE A 134 3.89 6.25 -6.87
C ILE A 134 5.37 6.64 -6.99
N ALA A 135 5.71 7.90 -6.72
CA ALA A 135 7.07 8.41 -6.76
C ALA A 135 7.99 7.63 -5.79
N VAL A 136 7.54 7.47 -4.53
CA VAL A 136 8.25 6.71 -3.51
C VAL A 136 8.35 5.23 -3.88
N GLU A 137 7.27 4.63 -4.34
CA GLU A 137 7.23 3.20 -4.66
C GLU A 137 8.16 2.85 -5.82
N CYS A 138 8.11 3.64 -6.88
CA CYS A 138 8.89 3.40 -8.09
C CYS A 138 10.29 4.05 -8.06
N GLY A 139 10.70 4.69 -6.96
CA GLY A 139 12.02 5.31 -6.82
C GLY A 139 12.27 6.45 -7.82
N MET A 140 11.26 7.28 -8.09
CA MET A 140 11.32 8.35 -9.09
C MET A 140 10.83 9.69 -8.55
N SER A 141 11.14 10.77 -9.25
CA SER A 141 10.65 12.10 -8.87
C SER A 141 9.17 12.28 -9.22
N THR A 142 8.41 13.00 -8.37
CA THR A 142 7.00 13.32 -8.64
C THR A 142 6.78 13.95 -10.04
N PRO A 143 7.64 14.86 -10.56
CA PRO A 143 7.53 15.35 -11.93
C PRO A 143 7.61 14.25 -13.00
N SER A 144 8.49 13.25 -12.82
CA SER A 144 8.57 12.08 -13.70
C SER A 144 7.28 11.26 -13.66
N VAL A 145 6.72 11.03 -12.46
CA VAL A 145 5.42 10.36 -12.31
C VAL A 145 4.35 11.09 -13.13
N TYR A 146 4.21 12.42 -12.97
CA TYR A 146 3.22 13.19 -13.72
C TYR A 146 3.42 13.13 -15.23
N ARG A 147 4.67 13.10 -15.71
CA ARG A 147 4.99 12.90 -17.13
C ARG A 147 4.44 11.56 -17.61
N TYR A 148 4.72 10.47 -16.91
CA TYR A 148 4.25 9.14 -17.31
C TYR A 148 2.73 8.97 -17.16
N LEU A 149 2.12 9.51 -16.10
CA LEU A 149 0.65 9.51 -15.97
C LEU A 149 -0.04 10.18 -17.16
N ARG A 150 0.58 11.22 -17.74
CA ARG A 150 0.08 11.89 -18.95
C ARG A 150 0.14 10.98 -20.17
N GLU A 151 1.25 10.26 -20.34
CA GLU A 151 1.45 9.31 -21.44
C GLU A 151 0.52 8.07 -21.32
N LEU A 152 0.25 7.65 -20.09
CA LEU A 152 -0.59 6.50 -19.75
C LEU A 152 -2.07 6.85 -19.61
N ARG A 153 -2.47 8.11 -19.80
CA ARG A 153 -3.86 8.60 -19.65
C ARG A 153 -4.93 7.70 -20.29
N PRO A 154 -4.74 7.09 -21.48
CA PRO A 154 -5.75 6.20 -22.08
C PRO A 154 -5.96 4.86 -21.35
N LEU A 155 -5.09 4.52 -20.39
CA LEU A 155 -5.08 3.25 -19.66
C LEU A 155 -5.47 3.39 -18.19
N ILE A 156 -5.64 4.61 -17.70
CA ILE A 156 -5.82 4.91 -16.28
C ILE A 156 -7.05 5.78 -16.03
N LYS A 157 -7.66 5.60 -14.86
CA LYS A 157 -8.71 6.46 -14.31
C LYS A 157 -8.16 7.35 -13.21
N LYS A 158 -8.85 8.46 -12.97
CA LYS A 158 -8.53 9.43 -11.92
C LYS A 158 -9.76 9.65 -11.03
N SER A 159 -9.56 9.60 -9.72
CA SER A 159 -10.55 9.95 -8.70
C SER A 159 -9.91 10.88 -7.68
N GLY A 160 -10.36 12.13 -7.63
CA GLY A 160 -9.69 13.16 -6.83
C GLY A 160 -8.23 13.35 -7.26
N ARG A 161 -7.29 13.01 -6.37
CA ARG A 161 -5.84 13.03 -6.62
C ARG A 161 -5.25 11.66 -6.94
N ALA A 162 -6.00 10.60 -6.69
CA ALA A 162 -5.56 9.23 -6.92
C ALA A 162 -5.80 8.79 -8.36
N TYR A 163 -4.94 7.90 -8.82
CA TYR A 163 -4.97 7.26 -10.13
C TYR A 163 -5.02 5.74 -9.95
N ARG A 164 -5.57 5.04 -10.93
CA ARG A 164 -5.59 3.57 -11.01
C ARG A 164 -5.65 3.13 -12.47
N VAL A 165 -5.16 1.95 -12.81
CA VAL A 165 -5.45 1.29 -14.10
C VAL A 165 -6.97 1.16 -14.29
N ASP A 166 -7.46 1.46 -15.49
CA ASP A 166 -8.88 1.34 -15.79
C ASP A 166 -9.34 -0.13 -15.74
N GLY A 167 -10.29 -0.44 -14.85
CA GLY A 167 -10.87 -1.77 -14.67
C GLY A 167 -11.45 -2.41 -15.95
N HIS A 168 -11.76 -1.63 -16.99
CA HIS A 168 -12.21 -2.17 -18.28
C HIS A 168 -11.05 -2.77 -19.11
N LYS A 169 -9.79 -2.49 -18.78
CA LYS A 169 -8.60 -3.01 -19.47
C LYS A 169 -8.20 -4.38 -18.92
N LYS A 170 -9.09 -5.37 -19.04
CA LYS A 170 -8.93 -6.71 -18.43
C LYS A 170 -7.62 -7.39 -18.80
N SER A 171 -7.25 -7.41 -20.07
CA SER A 171 -6.02 -8.05 -20.58
C SER A 171 -4.75 -7.36 -20.07
N LEU A 172 -4.79 -6.04 -19.88
CA LEU A 172 -3.69 -5.30 -19.25
C LEU A 172 -3.57 -5.64 -17.77
N ILE A 173 -4.69 -5.70 -17.06
CA ILE A 173 -4.72 -6.05 -15.63
C ILE A 173 -4.19 -7.47 -15.42
N GLU A 174 -4.58 -8.41 -16.26
CA GLU A 174 -4.06 -9.79 -16.23
C GLU A 174 -2.55 -9.84 -16.47
N PHE A 175 -2.07 -9.17 -17.52
CA PHE A 175 -0.64 -9.05 -17.79
C PHE A 175 0.14 -8.47 -16.59
N LEU A 176 -0.33 -7.37 -16.01
CA LEU A 176 0.34 -6.72 -14.87
C LEU A 176 0.40 -7.63 -13.64
N LYS A 177 -0.66 -8.43 -13.38
CA LYS A 177 -0.67 -9.46 -12.33
C LYS A 177 0.38 -10.53 -12.58
N LEU A 178 0.46 -11.06 -13.80
CA LEU A 178 1.43 -12.09 -14.16
C LEU A 178 2.88 -11.58 -14.06
N VAL A 179 3.14 -10.35 -14.49
CA VAL A 179 4.45 -9.72 -14.33
C VAL A 179 4.80 -9.54 -12.85
N LYS A 180 3.86 -9.04 -12.03
CA LYS A 180 4.07 -8.89 -10.58
C LYS A 180 4.46 -10.24 -9.96
N ASN A 181 3.66 -11.28 -10.22
CA ASN A 181 3.92 -12.62 -9.71
C ASN A 181 5.30 -13.16 -10.14
N GLN A 182 5.71 -12.92 -11.39
CA GLN A 182 7.01 -13.38 -11.86
C GLN A 182 8.18 -12.66 -11.17
N ILE A 183 8.08 -11.35 -10.96
CA ILE A 183 9.10 -10.56 -10.24
C ILE A 183 9.21 -11.04 -8.79
N GLU A 184 8.08 -11.26 -8.14
CA GLU A 184 8.04 -11.73 -6.74
C GLU A 184 8.64 -13.14 -6.61
N ILE A 185 8.33 -14.05 -7.54
CA ILE A 185 8.92 -15.40 -7.56
C ILE A 185 10.43 -15.33 -7.84
N SER A 186 10.90 -14.48 -8.76
CA SER A 186 12.33 -14.39 -9.11
C SER A 186 13.16 -13.79 -7.99
N SER A 187 12.65 -12.71 -7.39
CA SER A 187 13.31 -12.01 -6.28
C SER A 187 13.08 -12.67 -4.92
N LYS A 188 12.18 -13.65 -4.85
CA LYS A 188 11.72 -14.29 -3.60
C LYS A 188 11.28 -13.26 -2.54
N THR A 189 10.87 -12.08 -3.00
CA THR A 189 10.50 -10.93 -2.18
C THR A 189 9.13 -10.45 -2.64
N PHE A 190 8.19 -10.45 -1.72
CA PHE A 190 6.79 -10.12 -1.94
C PHE A 190 6.47 -8.82 -1.20
N GLN A 191 5.95 -7.83 -1.92
CA GLN A 191 5.52 -6.56 -1.32
C GLN A 191 4.00 -6.56 -1.15
N VAL A 192 3.54 -6.58 0.10
CA VAL A 192 2.10 -6.65 0.44
C VAL A 192 1.49 -5.29 0.74
N TRP A 193 2.31 -4.28 1.03
CA TRP A 193 1.86 -2.92 1.29
C TRP A 193 2.97 -1.90 1.02
N SER A 194 2.60 -0.72 0.53
CA SER A 194 3.49 0.42 0.36
C SER A 194 2.76 1.74 0.53
N SER A 195 3.44 2.69 1.14
CA SER A 195 3.02 4.08 1.31
C SER A 195 4.25 4.99 1.30
N SER A 196 4.06 6.30 1.46
CA SER A 196 5.14 7.28 1.52
C SER A 196 6.05 7.13 2.75
N ASP A 197 5.55 6.47 3.79
CA ASP A 197 6.17 6.31 5.10
C ASP A 197 6.77 4.91 5.34
N GLY A 198 6.48 3.95 4.46
CA GLY A 198 7.12 2.64 4.51
C GLY A 198 6.51 1.60 3.59
N LYS A 199 7.01 0.37 3.71
CA LYS A 199 6.64 -0.82 2.93
C LYS A 199 6.63 -2.05 3.83
N LEU A 200 5.72 -2.98 3.55
CA LEU A 200 5.72 -4.33 4.14
C LEU A 200 6.23 -5.33 3.10
N LEU A 201 7.24 -6.09 3.51
CA LEU A 201 7.97 -7.02 2.64
C LEU A 201 8.02 -8.40 3.30
N LYS A 202 7.80 -9.45 2.52
CA LYS A 202 8.01 -10.86 2.89
C LYS A 202 9.11 -11.42 2.00
N THR A 203 10.22 -11.88 2.56
CA THR A 203 11.39 -12.34 1.78
C THR A 203 12.17 -13.44 2.49
N ILE A 204 12.90 -14.28 1.74
CA ILE A 204 13.80 -15.28 2.35
C ILE A 204 15.14 -14.68 2.77
N ASP A 205 15.50 -13.52 2.21
CA ASP A 205 16.79 -12.89 2.43
C ASP A 205 16.68 -11.84 3.54
N ALA A 206 17.76 -11.65 4.30
CA ALA A 206 17.82 -10.57 5.26
C ALA A 206 17.95 -9.22 4.53
N ILE A 207 17.13 -8.24 4.92
CA ILE A 207 17.14 -6.90 4.32
C ILE A 207 17.26 -5.82 5.40
N ASP A 208 17.60 -4.60 4.99
CA ASP A 208 17.60 -3.44 5.89
C ASP A 208 16.17 -2.98 6.17
N GLY A 209 15.64 -3.44 7.29
CA GLY A 209 14.29 -3.14 7.78
C GLY A 209 14.11 -3.67 9.19
N SER A 210 12.96 -3.36 9.79
CA SER A 210 12.56 -3.92 11.08
C SER A 210 11.78 -5.20 10.86
N LEU A 211 12.17 -6.29 11.54
CA LEU A 211 11.34 -7.49 11.59
C LEU A 211 9.95 -7.13 12.12
N THR A 212 8.92 -7.78 11.62
CA THR A 212 7.54 -7.56 12.02
C THR A 212 6.72 -8.83 11.88
N ALA A 213 5.44 -8.75 12.22
CA ALA A 213 4.45 -9.80 12.01
C ALA A 213 4.94 -11.14 12.58
N PHE A 214 4.77 -12.22 11.81
CA PHE A 214 5.15 -13.56 12.22
C PHE A 214 6.63 -13.74 12.54
N SER A 215 7.53 -12.90 12.01
CA SER A 215 8.95 -12.97 12.38
C SER A 215 9.23 -12.50 13.81
N ARG A 216 8.34 -11.70 14.41
CA ARG A 216 8.46 -11.26 15.80
C ARG A 216 7.61 -12.07 16.78
N PHE A 217 6.72 -12.94 16.30
CA PHE A 217 5.88 -13.79 17.16
C PHE A 217 6.65 -14.60 18.22
N PRO A 218 7.86 -15.14 17.94
CA PRO A 218 8.65 -15.82 18.97
C PRO A 218 9.02 -14.92 20.17
N GLU A 219 9.10 -13.60 20.00
CA GLU A 219 9.34 -12.64 21.10
C GLU A 219 8.15 -12.55 22.07
N PHE A 220 6.98 -13.08 21.67
CA PHE A 220 5.73 -13.07 22.42
C PHE A 220 5.23 -14.50 22.71
N ASP A 221 6.16 -15.46 22.72
CA ASP A 221 5.90 -16.89 22.94
C ASP A 221 4.89 -17.51 21.95
N VAL A 222 4.76 -16.96 20.74
CA VAL A 222 3.91 -17.55 19.68
C VAL A 222 4.78 -18.22 18.65
N ASP A 223 4.72 -19.54 18.59
CA ASP A 223 5.51 -20.29 17.62
C ASP A 223 4.91 -20.17 16.22
N TYR A 224 5.71 -19.68 15.26
CA TYR A 224 5.38 -19.74 13.84
C TYR A 224 6.65 -19.98 13.02
N SER A 225 6.68 -21.11 12.30
CA SER A 225 7.78 -21.47 11.42
C SER A 225 7.44 -21.14 9.97
N SER A 226 8.23 -20.26 9.35
CA SER A 226 8.14 -19.92 7.93
C SER A 226 9.54 -19.81 7.35
N ASP A 227 9.68 -20.17 6.08
CA ASP A 227 10.93 -19.95 5.33
C ASP A 227 11.15 -18.47 5.00
N TYR A 228 10.16 -17.62 5.28
CA TYR A 228 10.19 -16.19 5.02
C TYR A 228 10.34 -15.37 6.29
N PHE A 229 11.09 -14.29 6.16
CA PHE A 229 11.12 -13.17 7.09
C PHE A 229 10.13 -12.09 6.64
N TYR A 230 9.52 -11.43 7.61
CA TYR A 230 8.55 -10.36 7.43
C TYR A 230 9.15 -9.06 7.95
N TYR A 231 9.17 -8.03 7.10
CA TYR A 231 9.83 -6.75 7.38
C TYR A 231 8.92 -5.56 7.16
N TYR A 232 9.16 -4.51 7.94
CA TYR A 232 8.77 -3.13 7.67
C TYR A 232 10.01 -2.32 7.29
N ALA A 233 9.98 -1.64 6.14
CA ALA A 233 11.05 -0.74 5.68
C ALA A 233 10.50 0.68 5.49
N PRO A 234 11.17 1.76 5.93
CA PRO A 234 12.50 1.78 6.53
C PRO A 234 12.51 1.28 7.98
N ARG A 235 13.71 0.96 8.48
CA ARG A 235 13.90 0.49 9.85
C ARG A 235 13.37 1.51 10.87
N LYS A 236 12.50 1.05 11.77
CA LYS A 236 11.95 1.79 12.91
C LYS A 236 11.57 0.85 14.05
N GLU A 237 11.41 1.39 15.25
CA GLU A 237 10.83 0.60 16.34
C GLU A 237 9.35 0.35 16.05
N LEU A 238 8.92 -0.90 16.24
CA LEU A 238 7.54 -1.34 16.03
C LEU A 238 6.94 -1.78 17.35
N ASP A 239 5.74 -1.28 17.62
CA ASP A 239 4.94 -1.68 18.77
C ASP A 239 4.12 -2.96 18.51
N VAL A 240 3.47 -3.45 19.56
CA VAL A 240 2.72 -4.72 19.53
C VAL A 240 1.48 -4.63 18.64
N GLU A 241 0.83 -3.47 18.55
CA GLU A 241 -0.31 -3.24 17.65
C GLU A 241 0.11 -3.24 16.17
N GLU A 242 1.26 -2.61 15.85
CA GLU A 242 1.84 -2.65 14.50
C GLU A 242 2.20 -4.08 14.10
N ILE A 243 2.79 -4.88 15.00
CA ILE A 243 3.09 -6.30 14.73
C ILE A 243 1.81 -7.09 14.42
N LEU A 244 0.74 -6.89 15.21
CA LEU A 244 -0.55 -7.53 14.99
C LEU A 244 -1.15 -7.17 13.63
N ILE A 245 -1.25 -5.88 13.31
CA ILE A 245 -1.86 -5.40 12.07
C ILE A 245 -1.02 -5.79 10.84
N HIS A 246 0.31 -5.73 10.93
CA HIS A 246 1.16 -6.22 9.85
C HIS A 246 0.90 -7.72 9.60
N SER A 247 0.70 -8.52 10.65
CA SER A 247 0.37 -9.95 10.52
C SER A 247 -0.95 -10.16 9.79
N LEU A 248 -1.99 -9.40 10.14
CA LEU A 248 -3.27 -9.41 9.42
C LEU A 248 -3.10 -9.05 7.94
N ARG A 249 -2.31 -8.01 7.64
CA ARG A 249 -2.07 -7.61 6.25
C ARG A 249 -1.35 -8.68 5.44
N PHE A 250 -0.39 -9.38 6.03
CA PHE A 250 0.24 -10.52 5.37
C PHE A 250 -0.72 -11.69 5.18
N ALA A 251 -1.56 -12.00 6.18
CA ALA A 251 -2.51 -13.10 6.12
C ALA A 251 -3.65 -12.87 5.12
N GLU A 252 -4.02 -11.62 4.83
CA GLU A 252 -5.05 -11.29 3.85
C GLU A 252 -4.63 -11.67 2.41
N ASP A 253 -3.34 -11.49 2.08
CA ASP A 253 -2.79 -11.76 0.76
C ASP A 253 -2.23 -13.20 0.62
N ASP A 254 -2.00 -13.90 1.74
CA ASP A 254 -1.40 -15.25 1.78
C ASP A 254 -2.46 -16.36 1.86
N LYS A 255 -2.11 -17.56 1.40
CA LYS A 255 -2.96 -18.77 1.45
C LYS A 255 -2.53 -19.75 2.54
N ASP A 256 -1.62 -19.36 3.42
CA ASP A 256 -1.22 -20.18 4.55
C ASP A 256 -2.29 -20.15 5.66
N ASP A 257 -3.15 -21.17 5.66
CA ASP A 257 -4.23 -21.35 6.63
C ASP A 257 -3.76 -21.38 8.10
N ARG A 258 -2.45 -21.55 8.36
CA ARG A 258 -1.86 -21.53 9.71
C ARG A 258 -1.69 -20.12 10.27
N MET A 259 -1.73 -19.09 9.42
CA MET A 259 -1.49 -17.70 9.84
C MET A 259 -2.56 -17.18 10.77
N LEU A 260 -3.84 -17.40 10.43
CA LEU A 260 -4.97 -16.89 11.20
C LEU A 260 -5.02 -17.41 12.64
N PRO A 261 -4.93 -18.73 12.91
CA PRO A 261 -4.85 -19.24 14.28
C PRO A 261 -3.71 -18.61 15.11
N LYS A 262 -2.58 -18.29 14.46
CA LYS A 262 -1.42 -17.69 15.12
C LYS A 262 -1.60 -16.21 15.42
N ILE A 263 -2.31 -15.48 14.55
CA ILE A 263 -2.74 -14.12 14.84
C ILE A 263 -3.69 -14.09 16.04
N VAL A 264 -4.65 -15.02 16.10
CA VAL A 264 -5.54 -15.17 17.27
C VAL A 264 -4.75 -15.49 18.53
N GLU A 265 -3.82 -16.45 18.48
CA GLU A 265 -2.95 -16.80 19.62
C GLU A 265 -2.14 -15.58 20.11
N PHE A 266 -1.53 -14.84 19.18
CA PHE A 266 -0.79 -13.61 19.47
C PHE A 266 -1.67 -12.55 20.13
N TYR A 267 -2.88 -12.34 19.61
CA TYR A 267 -3.83 -11.41 20.20
C TYR A 267 -4.17 -11.81 21.64
N ILE A 268 -4.56 -13.06 21.87
CA ILE A 268 -4.97 -13.55 23.20
C ILE A 268 -3.84 -13.39 24.23
N LYS A 269 -2.59 -13.69 23.85
CA LYS A 269 -1.43 -13.58 24.74
C LYS A 269 -1.04 -12.14 25.09
N ASN A 270 -1.47 -11.16 24.31
CA ASN A 270 -1.08 -9.76 24.46
C ASN A 270 -2.26 -8.81 24.65
N ASN A 271 -3.47 -9.34 24.87
CA ASN A 271 -4.70 -8.55 24.90
C ASN A 271 -4.67 -7.43 25.96
N ASP A 272 -3.93 -7.63 27.05
CA ASP A 272 -3.74 -6.70 28.16
C ASP A 272 -2.88 -5.48 27.78
N LYS A 273 -2.05 -5.63 26.75
CA LYS A 273 -1.13 -4.59 26.25
C LYS A 273 -1.67 -3.87 25.02
N LEU A 274 -2.71 -4.39 24.39
CA LEU A 274 -3.22 -3.91 23.11
C LEU A 274 -4.19 -2.73 23.28
N ASP A 275 -3.91 -1.62 22.60
CA ASP A 275 -4.84 -0.49 22.48
C ASP A 275 -5.75 -0.67 21.25
N ILE A 276 -7.02 -1.01 21.46
CA ILE A 276 -7.99 -1.26 20.36
C ILE A 276 -8.17 -0.03 19.48
N PHE A 277 -8.16 1.18 20.03
CA PHE A 277 -8.26 2.40 19.22
C PHE A 277 -7.07 2.58 18.29
N LYS A 278 -5.87 2.21 18.74
CA LYS A 278 -4.67 2.25 17.91
C LYS A 278 -4.70 1.15 16.83
N ILE A 279 -5.21 -0.04 17.16
CA ILE A 279 -5.43 -1.10 16.17
C ILE A 279 -6.42 -0.63 15.10
N ASP A 280 -7.53 0.02 15.47
CA ASP A 280 -8.50 0.56 14.52
C ASP A 280 -7.84 1.59 13.56
N GLU A 281 -7.01 2.50 14.08
CA GLU A 281 -6.24 3.45 13.26
C GLU A 281 -5.30 2.73 12.29
N LEU A 282 -4.55 1.75 12.78
CA LEU A 282 -3.62 0.97 11.98
C LEU A 282 -4.36 0.11 10.94
N ALA A 283 -5.49 -0.49 11.29
CA ALA A 283 -6.28 -1.32 10.39
C ALA A 283 -6.77 -0.53 9.17
N LEU A 284 -7.19 0.72 9.36
CA LEU A 284 -7.50 1.63 8.25
C LEU A 284 -6.26 1.95 7.42
N ARG A 285 -5.14 2.28 8.06
CA ARG A 285 -3.88 2.65 7.39
C ARG A 285 -3.34 1.52 6.51
N PHE A 286 -3.42 0.28 6.99
CA PHE A 286 -2.98 -0.91 6.28
C PHE A 286 -4.07 -1.55 5.42
N ASN A 287 -5.26 -0.94 5.37
CA ASN A 287 -6.41 -1.40 4.58
C ASN A 287 -6.82 -2.84 4.93
N VAL A 288 -6.87 -3.16 6.22
CA VAL A 288 -7.30 -4.46 6.78
C VAL A 288 -8.45 -4.31 7.79
N ALA A 289 -9.20 -3.21 7.72
CA ALA A 289 -10.27 -2.89 8.67
C ALA A 289 -11.39 -3.94 8.71
N ASP A 290 -11.86 -4.41 7.56
CA ASP A 290 -12.88 -5.46 7.49
C ASP A 290 -12.36 -6.77 8.08
N PHE A 291 -11.12 -7.14 7.73
CA PHE A 291 -10.50 -8.36 8.23
C PHE A 291 -10.24 -8.32 9.74
N TRP A 292 -9.85 -7.15 10.26
CA TRP A 292 -9.74 -6.90 11.69
C TRP A 292 -11.07 -7.12 12.41
N LEU A 293 -12.18 -6.61 11.86
CA LEU A 293 -13.49 -6.80 12.47
C LEU A 293 -14.02 -8.23 12.38
N ASP A 294 -13.69 -8.96 11.33
CA ASP A 294 -13.99 -10.39 11.24
C ASP A 294 -13.21 -11.18 12.30
N LEU A 295 -11.95 -10.80 12.53
CA LEU A 295 -11.14 -11.36 13.62
C LEU A 295 -11.77 -11.03 14.99
N GLN A 296 -12.22 -9.80 15.23
CA GLN A 296 -12.90 -9.46 16.48
C GLN A 296 -14.15 -10.31 16.67
N ALA A 297 -14.99 -10.44 15.64
CA ALA A 297 -16.22 -11.24 15.71
C ALA A 297 -15.91 -12.72 16.00
N HIS A 298 -14.85 -13.25 15.39
CA HIS A 298 -14.39 -14.61 15.67
C HIS A 298 -13.90 -14.77 17.11
N ILE A 299 -13.10 -13.83 17.62
CA ILE A 299 -12.57 -13.89 18.99
C ILE A 299 -13.70 -13.75 20.03
N VAL A 300 -14.64 -12.82 19.80
CA VAL A 300 -15.81 -12.65 20.67
C VAL A 300 -16.69 -13.89 20.66
N GLY A 301 -16.98 -14.46 19.48
CA GLY A 301 -17.76 -15.70 19.35
C GLY A 301 -17.06 -16.96 19.86
N THR A 302 -15.73 -16.95 20.02
CA THR A 302 -14.95 -18.04 20.61
C THR A 302 -14.66 -17.86 22.10
N ASN A 303 -14.98 -16.69 22.67
CA ASN A 303 -14.83 -16.38 24.09
C ASN A 303 -16.21 -16.32 24.78
N PRO A 304 -16.78 -17.46 25.21
CA PRO A 304 -18.07 -17.50 25.90
C PRO A 304 -18.07 -16.82 27.28
N LYS A 305 -16.95 -16.25 27.74
CA LYS A 305 -16.90 -15.45 28.97
C LYS A 305 -17.42 -14.02 28.81
N ASN A 306 -17.80 -13.60 27.60
CA ASN A 306 -18.41 -12.30 27.36
C ASN A 306 -19.95 -12.33 27.34
N ASP A 307 -20.58 -13.46 27.66
CA ASP A 307 -22.04 -13.52 27.92
C ASP A 307 -22.44 -12.70 29.18
N ASP A 308 -21.48 -12.26 30.00
CA ASP A 308 -21.74 -11.29 31.08
C ASP A 308 -21.97 -9.84 30.57
N LEU A 309 -21.93 -9.61 29.25
CA LEU A 309 -22.32 -8.34 28.63
C LEU A 309 -23.81 -8.28 28.22
N GLU A 310 -24.60 -9.32 28.50
CA GLU A 310 -26.06 -9.16 28.73
C GLU A 310 -26.31 -8.55 30.12
N GLY A 311 -25.60 -7.47 30.42
CA GLY A 311 -26.02 -6.53 31.44
C GLY A 311 -27.06 -5.63 30.79
N ASP A 312 -28.33 -5.84 31.11
CA ASP A 312 -29.31 -4.75 31.23
C ASP A 312 -28.69 -3.70 32.17
N SER A 313 -27.76 -2.88 31.66
CA SER A 313 -27.23 -1.74 32.38
C SER A 313 -28.38 -0.73 32.39
N PRO A 314 -28.97 -0.42 33.55
CA PRO A 314 -30.16 0.43 33.65
C PRO A 314 -29.88 1.92 33.30
N TYR A 315 -28.73 2.21 32.69
CA TYR A 315 -28.23 3.54 32.37
C TYR A 315 -28.30 3.91 30.87
N TYR A 316 -28.51 2.96 29.97
CA TYR A 316 -28.61 3.25 28.53
C TYR A 316 -30.07 3.27 28.08
N ASN A 317 -30.68 4.44 28.13
CA ASN A 317 -32.10 4.62 27.84
C ASN A 317 -32.41 4.81 26.34
N SER A 318 -31.39 4.93 25.50
CA SER A 318 -31.53 5.12 24.05
C SER A 318 -30.48 4.36 23.23
N PRO A 319 -30.78 4.03 21.96
CA PRO A 319 -29.79 3.51 21.00
C PRO A 319 -28.55 4.40 20.90
N GLU A 320 -28.70 5.71 21.00
CA GLU A 320 -27.62 6.68 20.93
C GLU A 320 -26.71 6.62 22.17
N ASP A 321 -27.26 6.48 23.38
CA ASP A 321 -26.45 6.34 24.59
C ASP A 321 -25.59 5.07 24.52
N THR A 322 -26.18 3.98 24.05
CA THR A 322 -25.48 2.71 23.82
C THR A 322 -24.40 2.88 22.76
N PHE A 323 -24.75 3.45 21.60
CA PHE A 323 -23.81 3.68 20.50
C PHE A 323 -22.63 4.55 20.95
N LEU A 324 -22.90 5.65 21.65
CA LEU A 324 -21.89 6.57 22.17
C LEU A 324 -20.97 5.86 23.17
N SER A 325 -21.52 5.06 24.08
CA SER A 325 -20.72 4.35 25.06
C SER A 325 -19.79 3.31 24.41
N MET A 326 -20.34 2.50 23.51
CA MET A 326 -19.59 1.43 22.83
C MET A 326 -18.53 1.99 21.87
N SER A 327 -18.84 3.08 21.17
CA SER A 327 -17.87 3.75 20.29
C SER A 327 -16.73 4.45 21.03
N LEU A 328 -16.91 4.78 22.31
CA LEU A 328 -15.89 5.37 23.19
C LEU A 328 -15.11 4.34 24.01
N SER A 329 -15.60 3.11 24.06
CA SER A 329 -15.00 2.03 24.83
C SER A 329 -13.76 1.46 24.15
N ASN A 330 -12.76 1.05 24.92
CA ASN A 330 -11.59 0.34 24.39
C ASN A 330 -11.76 -1.20 24.46
N THR A 331 -12.99 -1.68 24.65
CA THR A 331 -13.29 -3.11 24.76
C THR A 331 -13.44 -3.76 23.38
N LEU A 332 -12.90 -4.98 23.25
CA LEU A 332 -13.04 -5.79 22.04
C LEU A 332 -14.50 -6.13 21.79
N GLY A 333 -14.98 -5.96 20.55
CA GLY A 333 -16.35 -6.31 20.16
C GLY A 333 -17.37 -5.17 20.30
N ASP A 334 -17.10 -4.11 21.05
CA ASP A 334 -18.04 -2.98 21.21
C ASP A 334 -18.33 -2.29 19.87
N ILE A 335 -17.35 -2.25 18.97
CA ILE A 335 -17.55 -1.76 17.60
C ILE A 335 -18.53 -2.63 16.80
N LEU A 336 -18.61 -3.95 17.05
CA LEU A 336 -19.61 -4.83 16.42
C LEU A 336 -21.01 -4.48 16.93
N ARG A 337 -21.15 -4.08 18.19
CA ARG A 337 -22.43 -3.61 18.72
C ARG A 337 -22.84 -2.28 18.08
N CYS A 338 -21.91 -1.36 17.87
CA CYS A 338 -22.15 -0.15 17.07
C CYS A 338 -22.63 -0.48 15.65
N GLU A 339 -22.03 -1.49 15.01
CA GLU A 339 -22.43 -1.97 13.68
C GLU A 339 -23.89 -2.46 13.68
N GLU A 340 -24.29 -3.24 14.68
CA GLU A 340 -25.66 -3.73 14.82
C GLU A 340 -26.67 -2.60 15.03
N ILE A 341 -26.35 -1.64 15.89
CA ILE A 341 -27.22 -0.48 16.16
C ILE A 341 -27.41 0.33 14.87
N MET A 342 -26.34 0.64 14.13
CA MET A 342 -26.43 1.38 12.87
C MET A 342 -27.30 0.69 11.81
N LYS A 343 -27.38 -0.64 11.83
CA LYS A 343 -28.19 -1.43 10.89
C LYS A 343 -29.66 -1.50 11.27
N LYS A 344 -30.00 -1.37 12.55
CA LYS A 344 -31.35 -1.61 13.09
C LYS A 344 -32.09 -0.32 13.45
N GLU A 345 -31.37 0.71 13.86
CA GLU A 345 -31.93 1.92 14.47
C GLU A 345 -31.61 3.17 13.65
N GLU A 346 -32.48 4.18 13.70
CA GLU A 346 -32.19 5.52 13.21
C GLU A 346 -31.61 6.37 14.34
N LEU A 347 -30.35 6.80 14.19
CA LEU A 347 -29.62 7.54 15.22
C LEU A 347 -29.72 9.06 15.05
N ASP A 348 -29.96 9.79 16.14
CA ASP A 348 -29.74 11.25 16.19
C ASP A 348 -28.24 11.57 16.19
N TRP A 349 -27.68 11.64 14.99
CA TRP A 349 -26.29 12.00 14.76
C TRP A 349 -25.93 13.38 15.33
N GLU A 350 -26.83 14.36 15.32
CA GLU A 350 -26.49 15.69 15.83
C GLU A 350 -26.38 15.68 17.36
N MET A 351 -27.19 14.88 18.04
CA MET A 351 -27.02 14.60 19.47
C MET A 351 -25.68 13.93 19.74
N LEU A 352 -25.36 12.84 19.04
CA LEU A 352 -24.07 12.15 19.18
C LEU A 352 -22.88 13.09 18.96
N PHE A 353 -22.95 13.95 17.95
CA PHE A 353 -21.91 14.95 17.69
C PHE A 353 -21.71 15.90 18.87
N ARG A 354 -22.80 16.43 19.46
CA ARG A 354 -22.71 17.28 20.65
C ARG A 354 -22.05 16.53 21.80
N GLU A 355 -22.43 15.28 22.02
CA GLU A 355 -21.89 14.47 23.11
C GLU A 355 -20.40 14.14 22.94
N TYR A 356 -19.94 13.78 21.74
CA TYR A 356 -18.51 13.62 21.47
C TYR A 356 -17.73 14.92 21.75
N VAL A 357 -18.28 16.05 21.31
CA VAL A 357 -17.69 17.37 21.55
C VAL A 357 -17.80 17.78 23.03
N LEU A 358 -18.72 17.25 23.82
CA LEU A 358 -18.74 17.49 25.27
C LEU A 358 -17.67 16.63 25.97
N ARG A 359 -17.61 15.34 25.65
CA ARG A 359 -16.68 14.37 26.25
C ARG A 359 -15.22 14.60 25.88
N GLN A 360 -14.93 15.38 24.85
CA GLN A 360 -13.56 15.78 24.50
C GLN A 360 -12.78 16.50 25.62
N ARG A 361 -13.46 16.96 26.67
CA ARG A 361 -12.85 17.59 27.84
C ARG A 361 -12.17 16.59 28.76
N TYR A 362 -12.47 15.30 28.63
CA TYR A 362 -11.83 14.27 29.43
C TYR A 362 -10.43 13.94 28.87
N PRO A 363 -9.40 13.80 29.72
CA PRO A 363 -8.02 13.57 29.29
C PRO A 363 -7.81 12.30 28.47
N ASP A 364 -8.66 11.29 28.67
CA ASP A 364 -8.63 9.98 28.03
C ASP A 364 -9.35 9.96 26.67
N PHE A 365 -9.94 11.07 26.22
CA PHE A 365 -10.68 11.12 24.96
C PHE A 365 -9.77 10.93 23.73
N ARG A 366 -9.91 9.78 23.05
CA ARG A 366 -9.05 9.36 21.92
C ARG A 366 -9.63 9.78 20.56
N TRP A 367 -9.43 11.05 20.17
CA TRP A 367 -9.94 11.58 18.88
C TRP A 367 -9.66 10.71 17.66
N ASN A 368 -8.39 10.32 17.45
CA ASN A 368 -8.00 9.50 16.29
C ASN A 368 -8.69 8.15 16.31
N GLY A 369 -8.73 7.50 17.48
CA GLY A 369 -9.39 6.21 17.68
C GLY A 369 -10.87 6.26 17.32
N ILE A 370 -11.58 7.27 17.84
CA ILE A 370 -13.01 7.45 17.60
C ILE A 370 -13.29 7.72 16.12
N ILE A 371 -12.54 8.64 15.51
CA ILE A 371 -12.71 8.94 14.08
C ILE A 371 -12.43 7.70 13.22
N SER A 372 -11.36 6.97 13.54
CA SER A 372 -11.00 5.73 12.84
C SER A 372 -12.10 4.69 12.99
N ARG A 373 -12.59 4.47 14.20
CA ARG A 373 -13.70 3.56 14.48
C ARG A 373 -14.96 3.89 13.68
N LEU A 374 -15.36 5.16 13.64
CA LEU A 374 -16.51 5.60 12.85
C LEU A 374 -16.26 5.44 11.34
N GLN A 375 -15.02 5.65 10.87
CA GLN A 375 -14.65 5.38 9.47
C GLN A 375 -14.77 3.89 9.12
N ILE A 376 -14.29 3.00 10.00
CA ILE A 376 -14.42 1.55 9.83
C ILE A 376 -15.90 1.17 9.74
N LEU A 377 -16.74 1.70 10.64
CA LEU A 377 -18.19 1.45 10.62
C LEU A 377 -18.85 1.91 9.32
N GLU A 378 -18.53 3.11 8.83
CA GLU A 378 -19.04 3.62 7.54
C GLU A 378 -18.58 2.73 6.37
N GLN A 379 -17.33 2.24 6.37
CA GLN A 379 -16.81 1.33 5.35
C GLN A 379 -17.53 -0.03 5.35
N ARG A 380 -17.62 -0.68 6.52
CA ARG A 380 -18.17 -2.04 6.66
C ARG A 380 -19.68 -2.10 6.45
N THR A 381 -20.41 -1.10 6.94
CA THR A 381 -21.87 -1.07 6.81
C THR A 381 -22.33 -0.48 5.47
N GLY A 382 -21.50 0.34 4.82
CA GLY A 382 -21.91 1.20 3.71
C GLY A 382 -22.88 2.33 4.11
N ILE A 383 -23.15 2.52 5.40
CA ILE A 383 -24.04 3.55 5.93
C ILE A 383 -23.20 4.79 6.27
N LYS A 384 -23.55 5.91 5.66
CA LYS A 384 -22.86 7.18 5.86
C LYS A 384 -23.10 7.75 7.26
N ILE A 385 -22.03 8.15 7.95
CA ILE A 385 -22.08 8.81 9.26
C ILE A 385 -21.99 10.33 9.05
N PRO A 386 -23.10 11.10 9.18
CA PRO A 386 -23.16 12.51 8.79
C PRO A 386 -22.18 13.41 9.54
N ILE A 387 -21.80 13.04 10.77
CA ILE A 387 -21.00 13.86 11.67
C ILE A 387 -19.50 13.61 11.54
N LEU A 388 -19.09 12.57 10.80
CA LEU A 388 -17.69 12.15 10.71
C LEU A 388 -16.78 13.28 10.21
N LYS A 389 -17.24 14.02 9.19
CA LYS A 389 -16.53 15.19 8.67
C LYS A 389 -16.49 16.34 9.68
N LYS A 390 -17.57 16.55 10.44
CA LYS A 390 -17.64 17.59 11.49
C LYS A 390 -16.64 17.27 12.60
N LEU A 391 -16.66 16.04 13.13
CA LEU A 391 -15.71 15.55 14.14
C LEU A 391 -14.27 15.67 13.68
N SER A 392 -13.98 15.24 12.45
CA SER A 392 -12.66 15.39 11.84
C SER A 392 -12.19 16.86 11.81
N ASN A 393 -13.08 17.79 11.50
CA ASN A 393 -12.71 19.22 11.48
C ASN A 393 -12.45 19.75 12.88
N VAL A 394 -13.27 19.39 13.87
CA VAL A 394 -13.07 19.78 15.28
C VAL A 394 -11.72 19.25 15.79
N TYR A 395 -11.42 17.98 15.54
CA TYR A 395 -10.13 17.39 15.88
C TYR A 395 -8.95 18.16 15.27
N LEU A 396 -8.99 18.43 13.96
CA LEU A 396 -7.88 19.09 13.28
C LEU A 396 -7.70 20.55 13.71
N GLU A 397 -8.79 21.27 13.95
CA GLU A 397 -8.74 22.62 14.53
C GLU A 397 -7.99 22.60 15.86
N ARG A 398 -8.34 21.67 16.75
CA ARG A 398 -7.69 21.52 18.06
C ARG A 398 -6.24 21.07 17.96
N ALA A 399 -5.94 20.11 17.10
CA ALA A 399 -4.56 19.67 16.85
C ALA A 399 -3.70 20.84 16.37
N ILE A 400 -4.23 21.69 15.49
CA ILE A 400 -3.57 22.92 15.04
C ILE A 400 -3.38 23.89 16.20
N VAL A 401 -4.41 24.19 16.99
CA VAL A 401 -4.30 25.08 18.17
C VAL A 401 -3.22 24.59 19.13
N LYS A 402 -3.20 23.29 19.43
CA LYS A 402 -2.20 22.68 20.32
C LYS A 402 -0.79 22.77 19.75
N ALA A 403 -0.64 22.60 18.43
CA ALA A 403 0.66 22.70 17.76
C ALA A 403 1.17 24.15 17.70
N ILE A 404 0.30 25.16 17.52
CA ILE A 404 0.67 26.59 17.44
C ILE A 404 0.74 27.31 18.80
N LYS A 405 0.97 26.57 19.90
CA LYS A 405 1.38 27.18 21.18
C LYS A 405 2.60 28.08 21.00
N GLU A 406 3.47 27.72 20.05
CA GLU A 406 4.54 28.56 19.53
C GLU A 406 4.27 28.95 18.07
N PRO A 407 4.75 30.11 17.60
CA PRO A 407 4.62 30.53 16.21
C PRO A 407 5.16 29.51 15.19
N LYS A 408 4.25 28.83 14.48
CA LYS A 408 4.58 27.83 13.45
C LYS A 408 4.03 28.22 12.08
N SER A 409 4.79 27.86 11.06
CA SER A 409 4.43 27.94 9.66
C SER A 409 3.60 26.74 9.23
N VAL A 410 2.93 26.86 8.08
CA VAL A 410 2.12 25.78 7.52
C VAL A 410 2.95 24.52 7.26
N ASN A 411 4.21 24.65 6.83
CA ASN A 411 5.06 23.50 6.55
C ASN A 411 5.55 22.83 7.84
N GLU A 412 5.76 23.59 8.92
CA GLU A 412 6.05 23.02 10.26
C GLU A 412 4.85 22.20 10.76
N LEU A 413 3.64 22.77 10.70
CA LEU A 413 2.41 22.07 11.05
C LEU A 413 2.15 20.82 10.20
N ARG A 414 2.46 20.89 8.90
CA ARG A 414 2.34 19.75 7.97
C ARG A 414 3.21 18.58 8.42
N ARG A 415 4.45 18.85 8.83
CA ARG A 415 5.41 17.82 9.27
C ARG A 415 5.01 17.23 10.61
N GLU A 416 4.60 18.08 11.55
CA GLU A 416 4.26 17.67 12.91
C GLU A 416 2.94 16.90 12.99
N LEU A 417 1.92 17.36 12.29
CA LEU A 417 0.58 16.77 12.36
C LEU A 417 0.34 15.71 11.28
N ASN A 418 1.26 15.55 10.32
CA ASN A 418 1.14 14.68 9.15
C ASN A 418 -0.17 14.92 8.35
N ILE A 419 -0.61 16.18 8.24
CA ILE A 419 -1.82 16.58 7.50
C ILE A 419 -1.42 17.29 6.21
N PRO A 420 -2.08 17.05 5.06
CA PRO A 420 -1.81 17.77 3.82
C PRO A 420 -1.88 19.29 3.96
N GLU A 421 -0.91 19.99 3.36
CA GLU A 421 -0.71 21.43 3.51
C GLU A 421 -1.97 22.26 3.19
N TYR A 422 -2.68 21.90 2.12
CA TYR A 422 -3.90 22.61 1.70
C TYR A 422 -4.99 22.55 2.76
N ARG A 423 -5.09 21.43 3.50
CA ARG A 423 -6.10 21.24 4.56
C ARG A 423 -5.77 22.12 5.75
N ILE A 424 -4.49 22.18 6.14
CA ILE A 424 -4.00 23.11 7.17
C ILE A 424 -4.29 24.55 6.77
N ARG A 425 -3.97 24.96 5.53
CA ARG A 425 -4.25 26.32 5.02
C ARG A 425 -5.74 26.67 5.10
N ASN A 426 -6.62 25.77 4.70
CA ASN A 426 -8.06 25.98 4.74
C ASN A 426 -8.56 26.16 6.18
N ILE A 427 -8.08 25.34 7.11
CA ILE A 427 -8.46 25.44 8.52
C ILE A 427 -7.94 26.75 9.13
N LEU A 428 -6.66 27.06 8.96
CA LEU A 428 -6.05 28.32 9.45
C LEU A 428 -6.76 29.55 8.88
N THR A 429 -7.12 29.55 7.60
CA THR A 429 -7.84 30.68 6.97
C THR A 429 -9.18 30.94 7.66
N ARG A 430 -9.91 29.88 8.00
CA ARG A 430 -11.17 29.99 8.74
C ARG A 430 -10.93 30.42 10.19
N MET A 431 -9.93 29.85 10.87
CA MET A 431 -9.61 30.20 12.28
C MET A 431 -9.13 31.64 12.44
N VAL A 432 -8.44 32.18 11.44
CA VAL A 432 -8.07 33.61 11.40
C VAL A 432 -9.31 34.49 11.24
N LYS A 433 -10.26 34.10 10.37
CA LYS A 433 -11.53 34.84 10.20
C LYS A 433 -12.37 34.84 11.48
N THR A 434 -12.35 33.77 12.25
CA THR A 434 -13.10 33.65 13.51
C THR A 434 -12.33 34.19 14.72
N GLY A 435 -11.09 34.66 14.55
CA GLY A 435 -10.27 35.27 15.60
C GLY A 435 -9.53 34.30 16.52
N PHE A 436 -9.65 32.98 16.31
CA PHE A 436 -8.99 31.96 17.14
C PHE A 436 -7.47 31.88 16.93
N VAL A 437 -6.99 32.31 15.76
CA VAL A 437 -5.58 32.28 15.37
C VAL A 437 -5.18 33.61 14.76
N GLN A 438 -3.99 34.09 15.10
CA GLN A 438 -3.39 35.28 14.51
C GLN A 438 -2.31 34.92 13.49
N LYS A 439 -2.22 35.73 12.43
CA LYS A 439 -1.12 35.69 11.47
C LYS A 439 0.02 36.56 11.96
N ILE A 440 1.23 36.02 11.91
CA ILE A 440 2.47 36.76 12.19
C ILE A 440 3.18 36.97 10.86
N GLU A 441 3.25 38.23 10.43
CA GLU A 441 3.88 38.66 9.17
C GLU A 441 5.40 38.40 9.20
N THR A 442 5.77 37.17 8.87
CA THR A 442 7.14 36.66 8.80
C THR A 442 7.35 35.94 7.46
N LYS A 443 8.62 35.65 7.11
CA LYS A 443 8.97 34.83 5.94
C LYS A 443 9.73 33.59 6.43
N PRO A 444 9.12 32.38 6.44
CA PRO A 444 7.75 32.06 6.01
C PRO A 444 6.67 32.58 6.98
N LEU A 445 5.43 32.75 6.50
CA LEU A 445 4.29 33.20 7.32
C LEU A 445 4.03 32.23 8.47
N LYS A 446 3.88 32.76 9.68
CA LYS A 446 3.63 31.98 10.90
C LYS A 446 2.26 32.29 11.51
N PHE A 447 1.80 31.37 12.34
CA PHE A 447 0.51 31.43 13.01
C PHE A 447 0.70 31.14 14.51
N VAL A 448 -0.08 31.82 15.34
CA VAL A 448 -0.11 31.64 16.80
C VAL A 448 -1.54 31.62 17.31
N SER A 449 -1.80 30.86 18.37
CA SER A 449 -3.11 30.85 19.04
C SER A 449 -3.42 32.24 19.61
N SER A 450 -4.63 32.76 19.36
CA SER A 450 -5.14 33.98 20.02
C SER A 450 -5.67 33.70 21.43
N MET A 451 -5.92 32.43 21.74
CA MET A 451 -6.43 32.00 23.04
C MET A 451 -5.24 31.81 24.01
N PRO A 452 -5.37 32.23 25.29
CA PRO A 452 -4.43 31.80 26.31
C PRO A 452 -4.38 30.26 26.33
N PRO A 453 -3.23 29.64 26.66
CA PRO A 453 -3.15 28.20 26.77
C PRO A 453 -4.17 27.73 27.82
N GLU A 454 -5.26 27.11 27.39
CA GLU A 454 -6.15 26.37 28.29
C GLU A 454 -5.31 25.24 28.92
N GLU A 455 -5.29 25.21 30.26
CA GLU A 455 -4.67 24.14 31.08
C GLU A 455 -5.40 22.82 30.91
#